data_AF-A0A1J3D9P0-F1
#
_entry.id   AF-A0A1J3D9P0-F1
#
_cell.length_a   1.000
_cell.length_b   1.000
_cell.length_c   1.000
_cell.angle_alpha   90.00
_cell.angle_beta   90.00
_cell.angle_gamma   90.00
#
_symmetry.space_group_name_H-M   'P 1'
#
loop_
_entity.id
_entity.type
_entity.pdbx_description
1 polymer ?
#
loop_
_entity_poly.entity_id
_entity_poly.type
_entity_poly.pdbx_seq_one_letter_code
_entity_poly.pdbx_strand_id
1 'polypeptide(L)' 'MQAAIDIVNRLKQLNITAVHIKLRARGGNGDKAPGPGAQSALRAIARNGIKIGRIEDVTPIPTDSTRRGCRKGRRL' A
#
# COMPACT_ATOMS: atom_id res chain seq x y z
N MET A 1 -11.43 -2.15 5.90
CA MET A 1 -10.99 -0.87 6.50
C MET A 1 -10.58 -1.00 7.97
N GLN A 2 -11.05 -2.00 8.72
CA GLN A 2 -10.80 -2.17 10.15
C GLN A 2 -9.32 -2.02 10.55
N ALA A 3 -8.41 -2.70 9.85
CA ALA A 3 -6.97 -2.64 10.14
C ALA A 3 -6.40 -1.20 10.13
N ALA A 4 -6.89 -0.31 9.25
CA ALA A 4 -6.43 1.07 9.21
C ALA A 4 -6.94 1.87 10.43
N ILE A 5 -8.13 1.56 10.93
CA ILE A 5 -8.71 2.20 12.13
C ILE A 5 -7.91 1.80 13.37
N ASP A 6 -7.58 0.51 13.50
CA ASP A 6 -6.83 -0.01 14.63
C ASP A 6 -5.43 0.64 14.71
N ILE A 7 -4.77 0.80 13.56
CA ILE A 7 -3.49 1.52 13.45
C ILE A 7 -3.64 2.98 13.88
N VAL A 8 -4.67 3.69 13.40
CA VAL A 8 -4.89 5.11 13.79
C VAL A 8 -5.09 5.24 15.30
N ASN A 9 -5.86 4.34 15.92
CA ASN A 9 -6.04 4.34 17.36
C ASN A 9 -4.72 4.14 18.10
N ARG A 10 -3.87 3.23 17.60
CA ARG A 10 -2.53 3.03 18.15
C ARG A 10 -1.62 4.25 17.96
N LEU A 11 -1.66 4.91 16.79
CA LEU A 11 -0.90 6.13 16.52
C LEU A 11 -1.31 7.28 17.45
N LYS A 12 -2.60 7.41 17.75
CA LYS A 12 -3.11 8.39 18.73
C LYS A 12 -2.58 8.13 20.13
N GLN A 13 -2.53 6.87 20.58
CA GLN A 13 -1.93 6.52 21.88
C GLN A 13 -0.44 6.86 21.96
N LEU A 14 0.26 6.80 20.82
CA LEU A 14 1.68 7.13 20.69
C LEU A 14 1.94 8.62 20.40
N ASN A 15 0.90 9.46 20.41
CA ASN A 15 0.98 10.90 20.11
C ASN A 15 1.55 11.22 18.71
N ILE A 16 1.35 10.34 17.73
CA ILE A 16 1.74 10.59 16.34
C ILE A 16 0.60 11.33 15.63
N THR A 17 0.89 12.54 15.17
CA THR A 17 -0.11 13.46 14.59
C THR A 17 -0.14 13.47 13.06
N ALA A 18 0.98 13.14 12.42
CA ALA A 18 1.12 13.13 10.97
C ALA A 18 2.00 11.97 10.48
N VAL A 19 1.72 11.48 9.28
CA VAL A 19 2.48 10.39 8.64
C VAL A 19 2.73 10.68 7.15
N HIS A 20 3.88 10.23 6.66
CA HIS A 20 4.14 10.08 5.22
C HIS A 20 3.81 8.65 4.81
N ILE A 21 3.15 8.48 3.67
CA ILE A 21 2.65 7.18 3.25
C ILE A 21 3.41 6.72 2.02
N LYS A 22 4.04 5.55 2.15
CA LYS A 22 4.68 4.85 1.03
C LYS A 22 3.76 3.73 0.58
N LEU A 23 3.17 3.88 -0.58
CA LEU A 23 2.31 2.88 -1.20
C LEU A 23 3.17 1.86 -1.93
N ARG A 24 2.90 0.58 -1.73
CA ARG A 24 3.66 -0.51 -2.35
C ARG A 24 2.73 -1.59 -2.87
N ALA A 25 2.78 -1.84 -4.18
CA ALA A 25 2.27 -3.06 -4.78
C ALA A 25 3.31 -4.19 -4.71
N ARG A 26 2.95 -5.39 -5.19
CA ARG A 26 3.86 -6.54 -5.20
C ARG A 26 5.11 -6.25 -6.04
N GLY A 27 4.92 -5.65 -7.22
CA GLY A 27 6.00 -5.21 -8.12
C GLY A 27 6.88 -6.35 -8.63
N GLY A 28 8.03 -6.00 -9.21
CA GLY A 28 8.93 -6.97 -9.86
C GLY A 28 8.22 -7.68 -11.01
N ASN A 29 8.22 -9.01 -10.98
CA ASN A 29 7.48 -9.86 -11.92
C ASN A 29 5.99 -9.99 -11.54
N GLY A 30 5.59 -9.50 -10.38
CA GLY A 30 4.21 -9.50 -9.91
C GLY A 30 3.43 -8.30 -10.45
N ASP A 31 2.24 -8.08 -9.87
CA ASP A 31 1.41 -6.94 -10.25
C ASP A 31 1.99 -5.66 -9.67
N LYS A 32 2.17 -4.67 -10.54
CA LYS A 32 2.67 -3.34 -10.19
C LYS A 32 1.54 -2.41 -9.73
N ALA A 33 0.29 -2.78 -9.98
CA ALA A 33 -0.85 -2.02 -9.51
C ALA A 33 -1.11 -2.31 -8.02
N PRO A 34 -1.24 -1.27 -7.17
CA PRO A 34 -1.66 -1.46 -5.79
C PRO A 34 -3.09 -2.00 -5.76
N GLY A 35 -3.36 -2.91 -4.82
CA GLY A 35 -4.68 -3.53 -4.71
C GLY A 35 -5.78 -2.55 -4.23
N PRO A 36 -7.07 -2.94 -4.34
CA PRO A 36 -8.19 -2.07 -3.97
C PRO A 36 -8.19 -1.65 -2.48
N GLY A 37 -7.50 -2.41 -1.63
CA GLY A 37 -7.28 -2.08 -0.22
C GLY A 37 -6.47 -0.81 0.02
N ALA A 38 -5.64 -0.40 -0.94
CA ALA A 38 -4.75 0.76 -0.80
C ALA A 38 -5.54 2.06 -0.60
N GLN A 39 -6.46 2.35 -1.52
CA GLN A 39 -7.22 3.59 -1.50
C GLN A 39 -8.20 3.63 -0.33
N SER A 40 -8.77 2.48 0.04
CA SER A 40 -9.67 2.38 1.19
C SER A 40 -8.94 2.61 2.52
N ALA A 41 -7.70 2.12 2.67
CA ALA A 41 -6.86 2.38 3.84
C ALA A 41 -6.47 3.86 3.94
N LEU A 42 -6.01 4.46 2.84
CA LEU A 42 -5.68 5.90 2.77
C LEU A 42 -6.84 6.77 3.23
N ARG A 43 -8.04 6.49 2.71
CA ARG A 43 -9.27 7.22 3.09
C ARG A 43 -9.64 7.03 4.55
N ALA A 44 -9.39 5.86 5.13
CA ALA A 44 -9.67 5.60 6.54
C ALA A 44 -8.71 6.36 7.46
N ILE A 45 -7.43 6.43 7.11
CA ILE A 45 -6.41 7.17 7.88
C ILE A 45 -6.73 8.68 7.85
N ALA A 46 -6.98 9.23 6.67
CA ALA A 46 -7.28 10.65 6.50
C ALA A 46 -8.52 11.11 7.29
N ARG A 47 -9.58 10.28 7.29
CA ARG A 47 -10.85 10.61 7.98
C ARG A 47 -10.75 10.53 9.50
N ASN A 48 -9.87 9.70 10.05
CA ASN A 48 -9.77 9.47 11.49
C ASN A 48 -8.80 10.42 12.22
N GLY A 49 -8.35 11.49 11.56
CA GLY A 49 -7.65 12.61 12.19
C GLY A 49 -6.12 12.55 12.17
N ILE A 50 -5.52 11.58 11.47
CA ILE A 50 -4.08 11.58 11.18
C ILE A 50 -3.83 12.45 9.94
N LYS A 51 -2.93 13.43 10.04
CA LYS A 51 -2.56 14.26 8.89
C LYS A 51 -1.65 13.47 7.95
N ILE A 52 -2.00 13.43 6.67
CA ILE A 52 -1.16 12.80 5.65
C ILE A 52 -0.29 13.89 5.02
N GLY A 53 1.02 13.69 5.04
CA GLY A 53 1.96 14.53 4.32
C GLY A 53 2.13 14.06 2.88
N ARG A 54 3.31 13.56 2.55
CA ARG A 54 3.62 13.00 1.23
C ARG A 54 3.04 11.60 1.04
N ILE A 55 2.59 11.32 -0.18
CA ILE A 55 2.21 9.99 -0.63
C ILE A 55 3.13 9.64 -1.79
N GLU A 56 3.87 8.54 -1.67
CA GLU A 56 4.84 8.09 -2.67
C GLU A 56 4.52 6.65 -3.08
N ASP A 57 4.48 6.36 -4.39
CA ASP A 57 4.47 4.99 -4.88
C ASP A 57 5.91 4.47 -4.94
N VAL A 58 6.19 3.47 -4.12
CA VAL A 58 7.49 2.81 -4.00
C VAL A 58 7.45 1.38 -4.51
N THR A 59 6.48 1.08 -5.39
CA THR A 59 6.40 -0.22 -6.05
C THR A 59 7.69 -0.52 -6.79
N PRO A 60 8.35 -1.67 -6.54
CA PRO A 60 9.61 -1.99 -7.21
C PRO A 60 9.36 -2.24 -8.70
N ILE A 61 9.90 -1.37 -9.54
CA ILE A 61 9.91 -1.50 -11.01
C ILE A 61 11.34 -1.90 -11.40
N PRO A 62 11.54 -3.13 -11.91
CA PRO A 62 12.87 -3.58 -12.28
C PRO A 62 13.26 -3.01 -13.66
N THR A 63 14.55 -2.72 -13.86
CA THR A 63 15.09 -2.29 -15.17
C THR A 63 14.95 -3.40 -16.21
N ASP A 64 15.17 -4.64 -15.80
CA ASP A 64 14.89 -5.85 -16.59
C ASP A 64 14.24 -6.90 -15.67
N SER A 65 13.34 -7.73 -16.22
CA SER A 65 12.49 -8.62 -15.42
C SER A 65 12.87 -10.09 -15.55
N THR A 66 12.57 -10.90 -14.53
CA THR A 66 12.75 -12.35 -14.62
C THR A 66 11.43 -13.04 -14.99
N ARG A 67 11.50 -14.31 -15.40
CA ARG A 67 10.33 -15.03 -15.93
C ARG A 67 9.19 -15.15 -14.91
N ARG A 68 7.97 -14.68 -15.26
CA ARG A 68 6.75 -14.91 -14.48
C ARG A 68 6.05 -16.21 -14.92
N GLY A 69 6.09 -17.24 -14.08
CA GLY A 69 5.35 -18.49 -14.30
C GLY A 69 5.90 -19.36 -15.45
N CYS A 70 5.06 -20.28 -15.94
CA CYS A 70 5.40 -21.21 -17.02
C CYS A 70 4.89 -20.73 -18.38
N ARG A 71 5.36 -21.34 -19.48
CA ARG A 71 4.98 -20.95 -20.86
C ARG A 71 3.46 -20.96 -21.10
N LYS A 72 2.73 -21.83 -20.41
CA LYS A 72 1.28 -22.00 -20.58
C LYS A 72 0.44 -21.05 -19.70
N GLY A 73 1.08 -20.27 -18.82
CA GLY A 73 0.40 -19.38 -17.88
C GLY A 73 -0.49 -20.10 -16.86
N ARG A 74 -1.23 -19.31 -16.08
CA ARG A 74 -2.28 -19.82 -15.18
C ARG A 74 -3.54 -20.06 -16.00
N ARG A 75 -4.04 -21.30 -16.00
CA ARG A 75 -5.34 -21.67 -16.58
C ARG A 75 -6.35 -21.66 -15.45
N LEU A 76 -7.31 -20.75 -15.52
CA LEU A 76 -8.45 -20.64 -14.60
C LEU A 76 -9.62 -21.39 -15.21
#